data_AF-E4MYW8-F1
#
_entry.id   AF-E4MYW8-F1
#
_cell.length_a   1.000
_cell.length_b   1.000
_cell.length_c   1.000
_cell.angle_alpha   90.00
_cell.angle_beta   90.00
_cell.angle_gamma   90.00
#
_symmetry.space_group_name_H-M   'P 1'
#
loop_
_entity.id
_entity.type
_entity.pdbx_description
1 polymer ?
#
loop_
_entity_poly.entity_id
_entity_poly.type
_entity_poly.pdbx_seq_one_letter_code
_entity_poly.pdbx_strand_id
1 'polypeptide(L)'
;MTAKTHRTRLAKALAKTRPVSYQKALAHVVACGDAGLLPARLDQDGMSQALAVLERHLDTPAVVESGPAARSAVGPAAVPSARKPPMSKDPRCVALSDALLPVLESTSPEGAGGYGGSLQANLSPAEAEALGGLPLIRAALRRAARRLGWRVQTVGHESEHVVVVFIHDTREAPAEFAEALERDRHRQGREAAERMDRFYDGRDVRELGPGPVDRQSALFRTAARAVLSRQA
;
A
#
# COMPACT_ATOMS: atom_id res chain seq x y z
N MET A 1 -14.03 3.22 8.35
CA MET A 1 -12.78 2.41 8.31
C MET A 1 -12.91 1.03 8.99
N THR A 2 -14.10 0.45 9.08
CA THR A 2 -14.40 -0.74 9.91
C THR A 2 -14.35 -2.08 9.15
N ALA A 3 -14.64 -2.11 7.84
CA ALA A 3 -14.80 -3.35 7.08
C ALA A 3 -13.52 -4.18 6.90
N LYS A 4 -12.36 -3.55 6.69
CA LYS A 4 -11.07 -4.26 6.44
C LYS A 4 -10.56 -4.97 7.71
N THR A 5 -10.68 -4.30 8.85
CA THR A 5 -10.33 -4.85 10.17
C THR A 5 -11.24 -6.03 10.53
N HIS A 6 -12.53 -5.93 10.22
CA HIS A 6 -13.49 -6.99 10.53
C HIS A 6 -13.28 -8.24 9.65
N ARG A 7 -13.01 -8.08 8.35
CA ARG A 7 -12.70 -9.21 7.45
C ARG A 7 -11.46 -10.00 7.88
N THR A 8 -10.46 -9.29 8.39
CA THR A 8 -9.21 -9.88 8.90
C THR A 8 -9.46 -10.69 10.19
N ARG A 9 -10.28 -10.15 11.11
CA ARG A 9 -10.67 -10.86 12.35
C ARG A 9 -11.50 -12.10 12.05
N LEU A 10 -12.45 -12.02 11.11
CA LEU A 10 -13.25 -13.16 10.66
C LEU A 10 -12.39 -14.26 10.02
N ALA A 11 -11.45 -13.89 9.13
CA ALA A 11 -10.55 -14.86 8.50
C ALA A 11 -9.65 -15.57 9.52
N LYS A 12 -9.17 -14.85 10.54
CA LYS A 12 -8.38 -15.44 11.64
C LYS A 12 -9.23 -16.37 12.52
N ALA A 13 -10.47 -15.99 12.84
CA ALA A 13 -11.37 -16.83 13.61
C ALA A 13 -11.73 -18.12 12.86
N LEU A 14 -12.03 -18.01 11.56
CA LEU A 14 -12.35 -19.17 10.70
C LEU A 14 -11.18 -20.13 10.52
N ALA A 15 -9.95 -19.61 10.34
CA ALA A 15 -8.74 -20.42 10.25
C ALA A 15 -8.34 -21.07 11.60
N LYS A 16 -8.88 -20.59 12.73
CA LYS A 16 -8.68 -21.20 14.05
C LYS A 16 -9.67 -22.34 14.31
N THR A 17 -10.90 -22.25 13.79
CA THR A 17 -11.94 -23.27 13.98
C THR A 17 -11.92 -24.39 12.94
N ARG A 18 -11.25 -24.20 11.80
CA ARG A 18 -11.16 -25.17 10.70
C ARG A 18 -9.74 -25.32 10.16
N PRO A 19 -9.38 -26.49 9.58
CA PRO A 19 -8.08 -26.73 8.96
C PRO A 19 -8.01 -26.09 7.55
N VAL A 20 -8.31 -24.79 7.44
CA VAL A 20 -8.19 -24.02 6.19
C VAL A 20 -7.08 -22.98 6.34
N SER A 21 -6.28 -22.79 5.30
CA SER A 21 -5.23 -21.77 5.32
C SER A 21 -5.85 -20.38 5.49
N TYR A 22 -5.13 -19.50 6.18
CA TYR A 22 -5.57 -18.12 6.41
C TYR A 22 -5.93 -17.39 5.10
N GLN A 23 -5.17 -17.61 4.03
CA GLN A 23 -5.44 -17.02 2.71
C GLN A 23 -6.76 -17.55 2.10
N LYS A 24 -7.05 -18.84 2.26
CA LYS A 24 -8.31 -19.45 1.81
C LYS A 24 -9.50 -18.93 2.62
N ALA A 25 -9.34 -18.81 3.95
CA ALA A 25 -10.33 -18.20 4.82
C ALA A 25 -10.61 -16.74 4.46
N LEU A 26 -9.57 -15.95 4.18
CA LEU A 26 -9.72 -14.55 3.79
C LEU A 26 -10.41 -14.39 2.44
N ALA A 27 -10.06 -15.21 1.44
CA ALA A 27 -10.73 -15.21 0.14
C ALA A 27 -12.22 -15.53 0.27
N HIS A 28 -12.57 -16.49 1.13
CA HIS A 28 -13.96 -16.85 1.38
C HIS A 28 -14.75 -15.74 2.10
N VAL A 29 -14.14 -15.10 3.11
CA VAL A 29 -14.74 -13.94 3.80
C VAL A 29 -14.97 -12.76 2.85
N VAL A 30 -14.08 -12.54 1.88
CA VAL A 30 -14.26 -11.52 0.84
C VAL A 30 -15.43 -11.90 -0.07
N ALA A 31 -15.47 -13.14 -0.58
CA ALA A 31 -16.55 -13.61 -1.45
C ALA A 31 -17.94 -13.52 -0.78
N CYS A 32 -18.08 -13.93 0.49
CA CYS A 32 -19.34 -13.81 1.21
C CYS A 32 -19.71 -12.35 1.54
N GLY A 33 -18.70 -11.50 1.77
CA GLY A 33 -18.91 -10.07 1.97
C GLY A 33 -19.39 -9.37 0.70
N ASP A 34 -18.82 -9.72 -0.46
CA ASP A 34 -19.20 -9.17 -1.76
C ASP A 34 -20.57 -9.68 -2.21
N ALA A 35 -20.95 -10.90 -1.79
CA ALA A 35 -22.29 -11.47 -1.98
C ALA A 35 -23.36 -10.91 -1.01
N GLY A 36 -23.00 -10.00 -0.10
CA GLY A 36 -23.94 -9.41 0.87
C GLY A 36 -24.46 -10.37 1.94
N LEU A 37 -23.79 -11.53 2.12
CA LEU A 37 -24.21 -12.58 3.07
C LEU A 37 -23.75 -12.30 4.51
N LEU A 38 -22.88 -11.31 4.72
CA LEU A 38 -22.38 -10.93 6.04
C LEU A 38 -23.25 -9.84 6.66
N PRO A 39 -23.49 -9.89 7.99
CA PRO A 39 -24.30 -8.89 8.69
C PRO A 39 -23.64 -7.50 8.63
N ALA A 40 -24.47 -6.46 8.48
CA ALA A 40 -24.03 -5.07 8.38
C ALA A 40 -23.42 -4.54 9.69
N ARG A 41 -23.82 -5.11 10.84
CA ARG A 41 -23.24 -4.82 12.17
C ARG A 41 -22.47 -6.05 12.64
N LEU A 42 -21.20 -5.83 13.00
CA LEU A 42 -20.26 -6.87 13.44
C LEU A 42 -19.83 -6.59 14.89
N ASP A 43 -20.83 -6.50 15.76
CA ASP A 43 -20.67 -6.61 17.21
C ASP A 43 -20.43 -8.08 17.60
N GLN A 44 -20.43 -8.40 18.91
CA GLN A 44 -20.13 -9.75 19.38
C GLN A 44 -21.13 -10.78 18.86
N ASP A 45 -22.41 -10.42 18.74
CA ASP A 45 -23.47 -11.29 18.21
C ASP A 45 -23.40 -11.38 16.68
N GLY A 46 -23.11 -10.27 16.01
CA GLY A 46 -22.86 -10.22 14.57
C GLY A 46 -21.63 -11.02 14.13
N MET A 47 -20.58 -11.14 14.98
CA MET A 47 -19.43 -12.00 14.70
C MET A 47 -19.77 -13.48 14.76
N SER A 48 -20.56 -13.92 15.74
CA SER A 48 -21.04 -15.30 15.85
C SER A 48 -21.93 -15.67 14.65
N GLN A 49 -22.83 -14.77 14.25
CA GLN A 49 -23.70 -14.97 13.08
C GLN A 49 -22.90 -15.02 11.77
N ALA A 50 -21.90 -14.15 11.59
CA ALA A 50 -21.03 -14.15 10.42
C ALA A 50 -20.23 -15.46 10.31
N LEU A 51 -19.72 -15.99 11.42
CA LEU A 51 -19.02 -17.28 11.43
C LEU A 51 -19.96 -18.44 11.07
N ALA A 52 -21.18 -18.47 11.58
CA ALA A 52 -22.16 -19.49 11.23
C ALA A 52 -22.53 -19.50 9.74
N VAL A 53 -22.60 -18.31 9.12
CA VAL A 53 -22.82 -18.19 7.66
C VAL A 53 -21.60 -18.68 6.88
N LEU A 54 -20.39 -18.28 7.27
CA LEU A 54 -19.15 -18.72 6.62
C LEU A 54 -18.94 -20.24 6.74
N GLU A 55 -19.30 -20.84 7.87
CA GLU A 55 -19.24 -22.28 8.08
C GLU A 55 -20.24 -23.05 7.22
N ARG A 56 -21.42 -22.49 6.97
CA ARG A 56 -22.44 -23.11 6.10
C ARG A 56 -22.07 -23.08 4.61
N HIS A 57 -21.29 -22.09 4.19
CA HIS A 57 -20.92 -21.89 2.77
C HIS A 57 -19.52 -22.39 2.40
N LEU A 58 -18.76 -22.92 3.36
CA LEU A 58 -17.39 -23.42 3.17
C LEU A 58 -17.30 -24.66 2.26
N ASP A 59 -18.36 -25.48 2.19
CA ASP A 59 -18.43 -26.70 1.36
C ASP A 59 -19.12 -26.48 0.01
N THR A 60 -19.48 -25.23 -0.34
CA THR A 60 -20.00 -24.92 -1.69
C THR A 60 -18.80 -24.65 -2.60
N PRO A 61 -18.48 -25.53 -3.57
CA PRO A 61 -17.36 -25.29 -4.46
C PRO A 61 -17.67 -24.07 -5.33
N ALA A 62 -16.88 -23.01 -5.13
CA ALA A 62 -16.76 -21.94 -6.11
C ALA A 62 -16.40 -22.58 -7.45
N VAL A 63 -17.23 -22.36 -8.47
CA VAL A 63 -17.02 -22.82 -9.83
C VAL A 63 -15.61 -22.43 -10.26
N VAL A 64 -14.77 -23.45 -10.39
CA VAL A 64 -13.44 -23.39 -10.95
C VAL A 64 -13.60 -23.48 -12.45
N GLU A 65 -13.34 -22.41 -13.20
CA GLU A 65 -13.01 -22.54 -14.61
C GLU A 65 -11.55 -22.17 -14.81
N SER A 66 -10.72 -23.21 -14.84
CA SER A 66 -9.43 -23.25 -15.49
C SER A 66 -9.42 -24.50 -16.36
N GLY A 67 -9.40 -24.33 -17.68
CA GLY A 67 -9.27 -25.42 -18.64
C GLY A 67 -9.13 -24.92 -20.09
N PRO A 68 -8.40 -25.64 -20.98
CA PRO A 68 -7.48 -25.02 -21.93
C PRO A 68 -7.83 -25.17 -23.43
N ALA A 69 -7.18 -24.33 -24.24
CA ALA A 69 -6.84 -24.45 -25.67
C ALA A 69 -7.92 -24.90 -26.69
N ALA A 70 -8.36 -23.96 -27.53
CA ALA A 70 -8.69 -24.24 -28.93
C ALA A 70 -8.31 -23.04 -29.82
N ARG A 71 -7.43 -23.29 -30.78
CA ARG A 71 -7.22 -22.43 -31.95
C ARG A 71 -8.49 -22.47 -32.80
N SER A 72 -9.02 -21.32 -33.20
CA SER A 72 -9.48 -21.08 -34.56
C SER A 72 -9.80 -19.61 -34.79
N ALA A 73 -9.53 -19.22 -36.02
CA ALA A 73 -9.31 -17.86 -36.48
C ALA A 73 -10.59 -17.14 -36.93
N VAL A 74 -10.36 -15.86 -37.27
CA VAL A 74 -11.13 -14.99 -38.18
C VAL A 74 -12.23 -14.14 -37.54
N GLY A 75 -11.87 -12.87 -37.27
CA GLY A 75 -12.75 -11.73 -37.01
C GLY A 75 -11.92 -10.44 -37.11
N PRO A 76 -12.45 -9.35 -37.68
CA PRO A 76 -11.69 -8.43 -38.54
C PRO A 76 -10.68 -7.57 -37.77
N ALA A 77 -9.64 -7.20 -38.51
CA ALA A 77 -8.49 -6.42 -38.06
C ALA A 77 -8.88 -5.27 -37.11
N ALA A 78 -8.63 -5.49 -35.81
CA ALA A 78 -8.58 -4.42 -34.85
C ALA A 78 -7.43 -3.50 -35.25
N VAL A 79 -7.78 -2.26 -35.61
CA VAL A 79 -6.86 -1.14 -35.78
C VAL A 79 -5.89 -1.17 -34.59
N PRO A 80 -4.56 -1.22 -34.80
CA PRO A 80 -3.62 -1.21 -33.70
C PRO A 80 -3.77 0.11 -32.95
N SER A 81 -4.43 0.06 -31.79
CA SER A 81 -4.40 1.16 -30.82
C SER A 81 -2.93 1.44 -30.54
N ALA A 82 -2.47 2.63 -30.94
CA ALA A 82 -1.10 3.06 -30.76
C ALA A 82 -0.70 2.78 -29.30
N ARG A 83 0.21 1.82 -29.12
CA ARG A 83 0.63 1.33 -27.81
C ARG A 83 1.18 2.54 -27.04
N LYS A 84 0.40 3.10 -26.10
CA LYS A 84 0.86 4.22 -25.26
C LYS A 84 2.23 3.81 -24.69
N PRO A 85 3.26 4.67 -24.79
CA PRO A 85 4.56 4.38 -24.21
C PRO A 85 4.40 3.97 -22.75
N PRO A 86 5.21 3.02 -22.24
CA PRO A 86 5.15 2.66 -20.83
C PRO A 86 5.38 3.92 -20.00
N MET A 87 4.53 4.18 -19.00
CA MET A 87 4.57 5.40 -18.16
C MET A 87 5.96 5.69 -17.57
N SER A 88 6.79 4.67 -17.39
CA SER A 88 8.19 4.81 -16.95
C SER A 88 9.10 5.61 -17.90
N LYS A 89 8.65 5.85 -19.14
CA LYS A 89 9.30 6.67 -20.17
C LYS A 89 8.62 8.03 -20.36
N ASP A 90 7.51 8.31 -19.67
CA ASP A 90 6.88 9.63 -19.66
C ASP A 90 7.89 10.65 -19.07
N PRO A 91 8.20 11.76 -19.77
CA PRO A 91 9.13 12.78 -19.28
C PRO A 91 8.78 13.29 -17.88
N ARG A 92 7.49 13.40 -17.53
CA ARG A 92 7.03 13.80 -16.19
C ARG A 92 7.38 12.74 -15.15
N CYS A 93 7.24 11.45 -15.50
CA CYS A 93 7.64 10.35 -14.63
C CYS A 93 9.16 10.33 -14.41
N VAL A 94 9.95 10.64 -15.45
CA VAL A 94 11.42 10.72 -15.33
C VAL A 94 11.81 11.89 -14.42
N ALA A 95 11.29 13.09 -14.67
CA ALA A 95 11.59 14.27 -13.86
C ALA A 95 11.18 14.09 -12.39
N LEU A 96 9.99 13.55 -12.14
CA LEU A 96 9.54 13.24 -10.78
C LEU A 96 10.40 12.16 -10.12
N SER A 97 10.81 11.13 -10.86
CA SER A 97 11.71 10.11 -10.35
C SER A 97 13.08 10.67 -9.98
N ASP A 98 13.60 11.63 -10.74
CA ASP A 98 14.90 12.26 -10.45
C ASP A 98 14.82 13.10 -9.18
N ALA A 99 13.75 13.88 -9.02
CA ALA A 99 13.52 14.69 -7.83
C ALA A 99 13.28 13.86 -6.56
N LEU A 100 12.62 12.70 -6.68
CA LEU A 100 12.32 11.82 -5.55
C LEU A 100 13.46 10.91 -5.14
N LEU A 101 14.51 10.75 -5.96
CA LEU A 101 15.65 9.91 -5.64
C LEU A 101 16.33 10.28 -4.31
N PRO A 102 16.76 11.54 -4.07
CA PRO A 102 17.40 11.90 -2.80
C PRO A 102 16.44 11.78 -1.61
N VAL A 103 15.13 11.98 -1.83
CA VAL A 103 14.11 11.75 -0.80
C VAL A 103 14.12 10.28 -0.37
N LEU A 104 14.07 9.34 -1.32
CA LEU A 104 14.12 7.91 -1.00
C LEU A 104 15.45 7.50 -0.36
N GLU A 105 16.58 8.03 -0.84
CA GLU A 105 17.89 7.75 -0.27
C GLU A 105 17.94 8.12 1.22
N SER A 106 17.45 9.32 1.56
CA SER A 106 17.37 9.81 2.95
C SER A 106 16.45 9.02 3.87
N THR A 107 15.58 8.16 3.34
CA THR A 107 14.70 7.30 4.16
C THR A 107 15.39 6.03 4.63
N SER A 108 16.56 5.72 4.09
CA SER A 108 17.35 4.57 4.54
C SER A 108 17.95 4.88 5.92
N PRO A 109 17.81 3.98 6.92
CA PRO A 109 18.40 4.21 8.22
C PRO A 109 19.92 4.37 8.17
N GLU A 110 20.44 5.25 9.02
CA GLU A 110 21.87 5.45 9.14
C GLU A 110 22.57 4.14 9.55
N GLY A 111 23.66 3.80 8.86
CA GLY A 111 24.40 2.56 9.07
C GLY A 111 23.73 1.30 8.51
N ALA A 112 22.58 1.40 7.83
CA ALA A 112 21.89 0.24 7.25
C ALA A 112 22.29 -0.06 5.79
N GLY A 113 23.38 0.53 5.27
CA GLY A 113 23.90 0.22 3.94
C GLY A 113 22.92 0.45 2.78
N GLY A 114 21.92 1.33 2.96
CA GLY A 114 20.86 1.59 1.98
C GLY A 114 19.70 0.60 1.98
N TYR A 115 19.60 -0.29 2.98
CA TYR A 115 18.47 -1.20 3.19
C TYR A 115 17.38 -0.59 4.08
N GLY A 116 16.16 -1.12 3.99
CA GLY A 116 15.07 -0.82 4.93
C GLY A 116 14.40 0.55 4.75
N GLY A 117 14.75 1.28 3.70
CA GLY A 117 14.13 2.57 3.41
C GLY A 117 12.65 2.44 3.06
N SER A 118 11.87 3.44 3.46
CA SER A 118 10.44 3.51 3.17
C SER A 118 9.95 4.95 3.13
N LEU A 119 8.95 5.20 2.27
CA LEU A 119 8.33 6.51 2.13
C LEU A 119 6.82 6.37 2.03
N GLN A 120 6.10 7.09 2.89
CA GLN A 120 4.69 7.38 2.75
C GLN A 120 4.49 8.87 2.44
N ALA A 121 3.68 9.16 1.42
CA ALA A 121 3.21 10.52 1.16
C ALA A 121 1.69 10.54 1.11
N ASN A 122 1.11 11.47 1.89
CA ASN A 122 -0.31 11.80 1.85
C ASN A 122 -0.44 13.13 1.10
N LEU A 123 -1.12 13.10 -0.05
CA LEU A 123 -1.33 14.25 -0.93
C LEU A 123 -2.81 14.60 -0.97
N SER A 124 -3.12 15.88 -1.20
CA SER A 124 -4.47 16.24 -1.65
C SER A 124 -4.73 15.69 -3.06
N PRO A 125 -6.00 15.45 -3.43
CA PRO A 125 -6.34 15.04 -4.80
C PRO A 125 -5.80 16.01 -5.87
N ALA A 126 -5.87 17.32 -5.62
CA ALA A 126 -5.35 18.34 -6.52
C ALA A 126 -3.82 18.26 -6.70
N GLU A 127 -3.07 18.02 -5.61
CA GLU A 127 -1.61 17.80 -5.70
C GLU A 127 -1.29 16.54 -6.51
N ALA A 128 -2.06 15.46 -6.31
CA ALA A 128 -1.85 14.22 -7.05
C ALA A 128 -2.17 14.39 -8.54
N GLU A 129 -3.27 15.08 -8.87
CA GLU A 129 -3.66 15.38 -10.24
C GLU A 129 -2.63 16.26 -10.97
N ALA A 130 -2.12 17.31 -10.30
CA ALA A 130 -1.06 18.15 -10.84
C ALA A 130 0.22 17.36 -11.19
N LEU A 131 0.48 16.26 -10.48
CA LEU A 131 1.60 15.36 -10.74
C LEU A 131 1.29 14.26 -11.77
N GLY A 132 0.09 14.26 -12.36
CA GLY A 132 -0.36 13.26 -13.34
C GLY A 132 -1.01 12.02 -12.73
N GLY A 133 -1.52 12.13 -11.50
CA GLY A 133 -2.30 11.11 -10.79
C GLY A 133 -1.46 10.03 -10.08
N LEU A 134 -2.10 9.25 -9.21
CA LEU A 134 -1.44 8.17 -8.47
C LEU A 134 -0.69 7.16 -9.38
N PRO A 135 -1.19 6.78 -10.57
CA PRO A 135 -0.45 5.86 -11.43
C PRO A 135 0.95 6.38 -11.80
N LEU A 136 1.07 7.67 -12.16
CA LEU A 136 2.34 8.29 -12.54
C LEU A 136 3.25 8.42 -11.32
N ILE A 137 2.71 8.87 -10.19
CA ILE A 137 3.45 8.97 -8.93
C ILE A 137 4.04 7.62 -8.52
N ARG A 138 3.24 6.53 -8.58
CA ARG A 138 3.72 5.17 -8.30
C ARG A 138 4.80 4.73 -9.28
N ALA A 139 4.67 5.08 -10.56
CA ALA A 139 5.69 4.76 -11.56
C ALA A 139 7.01 5.49 -11.27
N ALA A 140 6.96 6.78 -10.91
CA ALA A 140 8.11 7.60 -10.56
C ALA A 140 8.82 7.07 -9.30
N LEU A 141 8.07 6.75 -8.24
CA LEU A 141 8.63 6.16 -7.02
C LEU A 141 9.31 4.82 -7.28
N ARG A 142 8.67 3.91 -8.04
CA ARG A 142 9.29 2.63 -8.39
C ARG A 142 10.54 2.82 -9.23
N ARG A 143 10.54 3.78 -10.15
CA ARG A 143 11.71 4.10 -10.97
C ARG A 143 12.86 4.61 -10.09
N ALA A 144 12.59 5.54 -9.18
CA ALA A 144 13.58 6.08 -8.26
C ALA A 144 14.16 4.99 -7.34
N ALA A 145 13.30 4.20 -6.70
CA ALA A 145 13.71 3.11 -5.81
C ALA A 145 14.54 2.03 -6.51
N ARG A 146 14.22 1.70 -7.77
CA ARG A 146 15.03 0.75 -8.56
C ARG A 146 16.45 1.26 -8.83
N ARG A 147 16.66 2.58 -8.90
CA ARG A 147 18.01 3.16 -9.05
C ARG A 147 18.84 3.02 -7.78
N LEU A 148 18.19 2.90 -6.62
CA LEU A 148 18.82 2.56 -5.34
C LEU A 148 19.03 1.04 -5.17
N GLY A 149 18.70 0.24 -6.19
CA GLY A 149 18.76 -1.22 -6.12
C GLY A 149 17.70 -1.86 -5.23
N TRP A 150 16.64 -1.12 -4.85
CA TRP A 150 15.60 -1.65 -3.97
C TRP A 150 14.74 -2.72 -4.65
N ARG A 151 14.32 -3.71 -3.87
CA ARG A 151 13.19 -4.57 -4.23
C ARG A 151 11.95 -3.95 -3.61
N VAL A 152 10.96 -3.55 -4.41
CA VAL A 152 9.92 -2.65 -3.91
C VAL A 152 8.56 -3.30 -3.77
N GLN A 153 7.86 -2.94 -2.70
CA GLN A 153 6.41 -3.03 -2.64
C GLN A 153 5.82 -1.62 -2.59
N THR A 154 4.85 -1.36 -3.47
CA THR A 154 4.22 -0.03 -3.58
C THR A 154 2.71 -0.15 -3.43
N VAL A 155 2.15 0.52 -2.43
CA VAL A 155 0.72 0.63 -2.17
C VAL A 155 0.27 2.04 -2.55
N GLY A 156 -0.94 2.15 -3.07
CA GLY A 156 -1.57 3.45 -3.32
C GLY A 156 -3.06 3.37 -3.07
N HIS A 157 -3.62 4.45 -2.56
CA HIS A 157 -5.05 4.59 -2.29
C HIS A 157 -5.49 6.00 -2.65
N GLU A 158 -6.56 6.12 -3.41
CA GLU A 158 -7.22 7.40 -3.72
C GLU A 158 -8.59 7.41 -3.03
N SER A 159 -8.89 8.55 -2.42
CA SER A 159 -10.18 8.88 -1.85
C SER A 159 -10.51 10.34 -2.18
N GLU A 160 -11.73 10.78 -1.88
CA GLU A 160 -12.16 12.16 -2.12
C GLU A 160 -11.29 13.21 -1.41
N HIS A 161 -10.69 12.88 -0.27
CA HIS A 161 -9.97 13.85 0.55
C HIS A 161 -8.45 13.66 0.53
N VAL A 162 -7.97 12.47 0.19
CA VAL A 162 -6.55 12.15 0.25
C VAL A 162 -6.15 11.10 -0.77
N VAL A 163 -4.98 11.30 -1.36
CA VAL A 163 -4.24 10.33 -2.13
C VAL A 163 -3.03 9.89 -1.31
N VAL A 164 -3.02 8.62 -0.92
CA VAL A 164 -1.92 8.03 -0.16
C VAL A 164 -1.08 7.19 -1.11
N VAL A 165 0.24 7.38 -1.07
CA VAL A 165 1.20 6.49 -1.73
C VAL A 165 2.25 6.04 -0.73
N PHE A 166 2.56 4.76 -0.75
CA PHE A 166 3.57 4.15 0.10
C PHE A 166 4.49 3.27 -0.74
N ILE A 167 5.79 3.37 -0.51
CA ILE A 167 6.81 2.48 -1.08
C ILE A 167 7.79 2.06 0.01
N HIS A 168 8.19 0.79 0.00
CA HIS A 168 9.21 0.28 0.91
C HIS A 168 10.13 -0.73 0.23
N ASP A 169 11.38 -0.74 0.69
CA ASP A 169 12.35 -1.76 0.35
C ASP A 169 12.02 -3.08 1.07
N THR A 170 11.94 -4.14 0.29
CA THR A 170 11.59 -5.51 0.69
C THR A 170 12.78 -6.45 0.58
N ARG A 171 13.98 -5.93 0.27
CA ARG A 171 15.20 -6.72 0.34
C ARG A 171 15.41 -7.18 1.78
N GLU A 172 15.78 -8.44 1.92
CA GLU A 172 16.34 -8.92 3.17
C GLU A 172 17.75 -8.34 3.32
N ALA A 173 18.00 -7.72 4.46
CA ALA A 173 19.28 -7.08 4.71
C ALA A 173 20.31 -8.09 5.21
N PRO A 174 21.57 -8.00 4.75
CA PRO A 174 22.69 -8.72 5.36
C PRO A 174 22.75 -8.53 6.88
N ALA A 175 23.22 -9.57 7.58
CA ALA A 175 23.27 -9.59 9.05
C ALA A 175 24.09 -8.43 9.66
N GLU A 176 25.11 -7.94 8.94
CA GLU A 176 25.92 -6.79 9.34
C GLU A 176 25.11 -5.49 9.51
N PHE A 177 23.96 -5.36 8.83
CA PHE A 177 23.08 -4.18 8.94
C PHE A 177 21.92 -4.39 9.91
N ALA A 178 21.76 -5.59 10.48
CA ALA A 178 20.60 -5.93 11.31
C ALA A 178 20.46 -4.99 12.52
N GLU A 179 21.56 -4.66 13.20
CA GLU A 179 21.52 -3.78 14.37
C GLU A 179 21.03 -2.37 14.01
N ALA A 180 21.50 -1.80 12.90
CA ALA A 180 21.07 -0.49 12.43
C ALA A 180 19.56 -0.47 12.14
N LEU A 181 19.05 -1.53 11.49
CA LEU A 181 17.64 -1.67 11.18
C LEU A 181 16.77 -1.88 12.44
N GLU A 182 17.23 -2.67 13.42
CA GLU A 182 16.50 -2.83 14.68
C GLU A 182 16.48 -1.52 15.49
N ARG A 183 17.61 -0.80 15.57
CA ARG A 183 17.65 0.51 16.22
C ARG A 183 16.68 1.49 15.58
N ASP A 184 16.59 1.48 14.25
CA ASP A 184 15.64 2.29 13.50
C ASP A 184 14.18 1.95 13.83
N ARG A 185 13.83 0.65 13.76
CA ARG A 185 12.48 0.17 14.11
C ARG A 185 12.11 0.50 15.55
N HIS A 186 13.03 0.33 16.49
CA HIS A 186 12.81 0.72 17.88
C HIS A 186 12.61 2.23 18.04
N ARG A 187 13.38 3.06 17.31
CA ARG A 187 13.20 4.51 17.31
C ARG A 187 11.81 4.90 16.79
N GLN A 188 11.39 4.35 15.65
CA GLN A 188 10.07 4.58 15.06
C GLN A 188 8.95 4.11 16.00
N GLY A 189 9.12 2.93 16.63
CA GLY A 189 8.16 2.38 17.58
C GLY A 189 7.99 3.24 18.84
N ARG A 190 9.09 3.77 19.39
CA ARG A 190 9.05 4.70 20.53
C ARG A 190 8.32 5.99 20.18
N GLU A 191 8.62 6.59 19.02
CA GLU A 191 7.94 7.81 18.57
C GLU A 191 6.43 7.56 18.36
N ALA A 192 6.06 6.44 17.75
CA ALA A 192 4.66 6.08 17.56
C ALA A 192 3.93 5.86 18.90
N ALA A 193 4.59 5.19 19.87
CA ALA A 193 4.04 4.97 21.20
C ALA A 193 3.83 6.29 21.96
N GLU A 194 4.81 7.19 21.96
CA GLU A 194 4.70 8.50 22.63
C GLU A 194 3.57 9.35 22.04
N ARG A 195 3.44 9.36 20.71
CA ARG A 195 2.33 10.06 20.05
C ARG A 195 0.97 9.47 20.39
N MET A 196 0.88 8.15 20.44
CA MET A 196 -0.34 7.44 20.78
C MET A 196 -0.74 7.67 22.25
N ASP A 197 0.23 7.65 23.15
CA ASP A 197 0.07 7.96 24.57
C ASP A 197 -0.51 9.37 24.78
N ARG A 198 0.10 10.38 24.14
CA ARG A 198 -0.43 11.75 24.19
C ARG A 198 -1.83 11.87 23.62
N PHE A 199 -2.11 11.19 22.50
CA PHE A 199 -3.43 11.20 21.90
C PHE A 199 -4.49 10.64 22.85
N TYR A 200 -4.22 9.52 23.52
CA TYR A 200 -5.15 8.92 24.48
C TYR A 200 -5.33 9.74 25.75
N ASP A 201 -4.28 10.42 26.21
CA ASP A 201 -4.34 11.34 27.34
C ASP A 201 -5.02 12.69 27.01
N GLY A 202 -5.48 12.87 25.77
CA GLY A 202 -6.06 14.14 25.30
C GLY A 202 -5.05 15.29 25.24
N ARG A 203 -3.75 15.00 25.34
CA ARG A 203 -2.67 15.97 25.20
C ARG A 203 -2.49 16.33 23.73
N ASP A 204 -2.07 17.56 23.47
CA ASP A 204 -1.86 18.01 22.11
C ASP A 204 -0.64 17.31 21.49
N VAL A 205 -0.91 16.43 20.52
CA VAL A 205 0.11 15.69 19.77
C VAL A 205 0.95 16.64 18.89
N ARG A 206 0.44 17.83 18.55
CA ARG A 206 1.16 18.82 17.74
C ARG A 206 2.38 19.39 18.45
N GLU A 207 2.41 19.35 19.78
CA GLU A 207 3.60 19.74 20.56
C GLU A 207 4.82 18.85 20.29
N LEU A 208 4.59 17.61 19.84
CA LEU A 208 5.66 16.70 19.40
C LEU A 208 6.15 16.99 17.97
N GLY A 209 5.70 18.10 17.37
CA GLY A 209 6.00 18.49 16.00
C GLY A 209 5.26 17.62 14.94
N PRO A 210 5.68 17.68 13.66
CA PRO A 210 5.09 16.88 12.59
C PRO A 210 5.38 15.40 12.79
N GLY A 211 4.41 14.51 12.53
CA GLY A 211 4.62 13.07 12.63
C GLY A 211 5.49 12.50 11.51
N PRO A 212 5.88 11.20 11.59
CA PRO A 212 6.73 10.58 10.57
C PRO A 212 6.18 10.72 9.15
N VAL A 213 4.89 10.45 8.97
CA VAL A 213 4.22 10.56 7.67
C VAL A 213 4.12 12.02 7.21
N ASP A 214 3.92 12.97 8.12
CA ASP A 214 3.86 14.40 7.78
C ASP A 214 5.22 14.90 7.30
N ARG A 215 6.30 14.51 7.99
CA ARG A 215 7.69 14.82 7.58
C ARG A 215 8.01 14.24 6.21
N GLN A 216 7.67 12.97 5.98
CA GLN A 216 7.85 12.31 4.68
C GLN A 216 7.02 12.96 3.56
N SER A 217 5.76 13.31 3.85
CA SER A 217 4.88 14.00 2.90
C SER A 217 5.40 15.40 2.58
N ALA A 218 5.97 16.12 3.55
CA ALA A 218 6.60 17.42 3.31
C ALA A 218 7.82 17.30 2.40
N LEU A 219 8.71 16.33 2.62
CA LEU A 219 9.86 16.07 1.75
C LEU A 219 9.43 15.72 0.32
N PHE A 220 8.41 14.85 0.18
CA PHE A 220 7.83 14.52 -1.12
C PHE A 220 7.31 15.77 -1.82
N ARG A 221 6.51 16.61 -1.13
CA ARG A 221 5.95 17.84 -1.71
C ARG A 221 7.03 18.83 -2.14
N THR A 222 8.08 18.99 -1.34
CA THR A 222 9.21 19.85 -1.69
C THR A 222 9.88 19.39 -2.99
N ALA A 223 10.16 18.10 -3.11
CA ALA A 223 10.72 17.53 -4.34
C ALA A 223 9.76 17.68 -5.53
N ALA A 224 8.47 17.42 -5.33
CA ALA A 224 7.43 17.50 -6.35
C ALA A 224 7.24 18.95 -6.87
N ARG A 225 7.24 19.94 -5.99
CA ARG A 225 7.13 21.37 -6.38
C ARG A 225 8.29 21.81 -7.25
N ALA A 226 9.51 21.36 -6.95
CA ALA A 226 10.69 21.66 -7.76
C ALA A 226 10.58 21.11 -9.20
N VAL A 227 9.79 20.06 -9.42
CA VAL A 227 9.50 19.53 -10.76
C VAL A 227 8.46 20.39 -11.46
N LEU A 228 7.35 20.71 -10.76
CA LEU A 228 6.27 21.51 -11.33
C LEU A 228 6.73 22.93 -11.71
N SER A 229 7.61 23.54 -10.90
CA SER A 229 8.15 24.88 -11.18
C SER A 229 9.10 24.94 -12.38
N ARG A 230 9.57 23.80 -12.89
CA ARG A 230 10.41 23.71 -14.09
C ARG A 230 9.60 23.44 -15.37
N GLN A 231 8.30 23.16 -15.22
CA GLN A 231 7.37 22.87 -16.30
C GLN A 231 6.42 24.03 -16.61
N ALA A 232 6.33 25.01 -15.69
CA ALA A 232 5.63 26.28 -15.86
C ALA A 232 6.55 27.31 -16.54
#